data_AF-A0A4R4LXW1-F1
#
_entry.id   AF-A0A4R4LXW1-F1
#
_cell.length_a   1.000
_cell.length_b   1.000
_cell.length_c   1.000
_cell.angle_alpha   90.00
_cell.angle_beta   90.00
_cell.angle_gamma   90.00
#
_symmetry.space_group_name_H-M   'P 1'
#
loop_
_entity.id
_entity.type
_entity.pdbx_description
1 polymer ?
#
loop_
_entity_poly.entity_id
_entity_poly.type
_entity_poly.pdbx_seq_one_letter_code
_entity_poly.pdbx_strand_id
1 'polypeptide(L)'
;MADRRHGDAGEPARGRRAHTLRASGNDGTALAVDPHAGDPGRRSGPPQLIFATFRAVYDRTPGNGDSAPARWAAWTSTGQRSETHARPKPCRRGHFIPPPPLCPDSQLNGGGTPTGPTLGITARSGKENERRQPIHPLHLDRLDPALRSRVYLERGYGERFGVPDEHLAPLVAGLLSRDEIIARCDVVLILKPQPDDLKQMRPGQTLWGWPHCVQDPEITQLAIDGRLTLIAFEAMNHWTPDGGFALHVFHKNNELAGYSSVLHALALTGATGAYGRRRRAAVISFGATGRGAVTALNAHGVHDVDILTQRGVSAVGSPIHSARIVHFDRHPDDPARTRVLTDDGLVPAAAFLARHDIIVNCVLQDPGNPLMFATTGDLPLFPSGTLVVDVSCDAGMGFEWARPTSFDDPMYTVGGNVRHYGVDHSPSYLWDSATWEISEALLPHLPTVLAAPAASAPKTDTIIERAVEIRDGVVQNPDILSFQHRSPTYPHPRL
;
A
#
# COMPACT_ATOMS: atom_id res chain seq x y z
N MET A 1 27.71 24.48 52.38
CA MET A 1 28.58 25.64 52.70
C MET A 1 29.79 25.12 53.46
N ALA A 2 30.98 25.39 52.90
CA ALA A 2 32.37 25.24 53.34
C ALA A 2 32.74 24.32 54.53
N ASP A 3 33.72 23.40 54.34
CA ASP A 3 35.12 23.72 54.72
C ASP A 3 36.17 22.75 54.10
N ARG A 4 37.24 23.39 53.56
CA ARG A 4 38.69 23.06 53.55
C ARG A 4 39.34 21.81 52.92
N ARG A 5 40.27 22.12 51.98
CA ARG A 5 41.73 21.76 51.87
C ARG A 5 42.09 20.28 51.64
N HIS A 6 43.09 19.84 50.89
CA HIS A 6 44.31 20.41 50.28
C HIS A 6 44.89 19.37 49.28
N GLY A 7 45.57 19.86 48.21
CA GLY A 7 46.71 19.20 47.52
C GLY A 7 46.42 17.92 46.71
N ASP A 8 47.08 17.59 45.61
CA ASP A 8 48.27 18.15 44.97
C ASP A 8 48.37 17.59 43.53
N ALA A 9 49.11 18.31 42.71
CA ALA A 9 49.73 18.08 41.40
C ALA A 9 49.49 16.78 40.58
N GLY A 10 49.26 17.00 39.27
CA GLY A 10 50.22 16.58 38.24
C GLY A 10 49.96 15.29 37.44
N GLU A 11 49.47 15.46 36.21
CA GLU A 11 49.60 14.56 35.02
C GLU A 11 51.04 14.00 34.81
N PRO A 12 51.31 12.94 33.99
CA PRO A 12 50.69 12.69 32.66
C PRO A 12 50.60 11.22 32.12
N ALA A 13 50.01 11.12 30.92
CA ALA A 13 50.36 10.25 29.77
C ALA A 13 49.87 8.79 29.64
N ARG A 14 49.05 8.61 28.57
CA ARG A 14 48.99 7.54 27.53
C ARG A 14 49.43 6.10 27.89
N GLY A 15 48.51 5.15 27.68
CA GLY A 15 48.83 3.73 27.47
C GLY A 15 47.65 2.92 26.94
N ARG A 16 47.75 2.43 25.69
CA ARG A 16 46.85 1.45 25.05
C ARG A 16 46.94 0.07 25.73
N ARG A 17 45.81 -0.61 25.95
CA ARG A 17 45.61 -2.10 25.92
C ARG A 17 44.13 -2.35 25.58
N ALA A 18 43.74 -2.94 24.46
CA ALA A 18 43.89 -4.33 24.01
C ALA A 18 43.27 -5.34 25.01
N HIS A 19 41.99 -5.68 24.79
CA HIS A 19 41.34 -6.85 25.36
C HIS A 19 40.96 -7.83 24.24
N THR A 20 41.66 -8.96 24.25
CA THR A 20 41.39 -10.19 23.51
C THR A 20 40.56 -11.12 24.39
N LEU A 21 39.52 -11.76 23.85
CA LEU A 21 39.03 -13.05 24.35
C LEU A 21 38.20 -13.80 23.28
N ARG A 22 38.89 -14.79 22.69
CA ARG A 22 38.45 -16.17 22.37
C ARG A 22 37.29 -16.39 21.39
N ALA A 23 37.68 -16.73 20.16
CA ALA A 23 36.99 -17.66 19.29
C ALA A 23 37.29 -19.12 19.69
N SER A 24 36.26 -19.95 19.76
CA SER A 24 36.35 -21.41 19.84
C SER A 24 36.44 -21.99 18.42
N GLY A 25 37.52 -22.73 18.14
CA GLY A 25 37.69 -23.49 16.91
C GLY A 25 36.87 -24.77 16.91
N ASN A 26 36.51 -25.22 15.71
CA ASN A 26 36.29 -26.62 15.41
C ASN A 26 36.99 -26.91 14.08
N ASP A 27 37.81 -27.95 14.09
CA ASP A 27 38.78 -28.31 13.06
C ASP A 27 38.19 -29.10 11.88
N GLY A 28 38.92 -29.01 10.76
CA GLY A 28 38.98 -30.01 9.68
C GLY A 28 38.02 -29.76 8.51
N THR A 29 38.44 -29.63 7.25
CA THR A 29 39.68 -30.01 6.57
C THR A 29 39.73 -29.22 5.25
N ALA A 30 40.85 -28.59 4.93
CA ALA A 30 41.13 -27.99 3.63
C ALA A 30 42.12 -28.88 2.86
N LEU A 31 41.76 -29.25 1.64
CA LEU A 31 42.70 -29.72 0.62
C LEU A 31 42.91 -28.57 -0.36
N ALA A 32 44.11 -28.02 -0.36
CA ALA A 32 44.63 -27.13 -1.40
C ALA A 32 45.63 -27.93 -2.24
N VAL A 33 45.51 -27.84 -3.56
CA VAL A 33 46.58 -28.15 -4.51
C VAL A 33 46.60 -27.02 -5.55
N ASP A 34 47.77 -26.42 -5.70
CA ASP A 34 48.14 -25.34 -6.63
C ASP A 34 49.05 -25.94 -7.76
N PRO A 35 49.63 -25.19 -8.72
CA PRO A 35 49.13 -24.89 -10.07
C PRO A 35 50.07 -25.36 -11.22
N HIS A 36 49.71 -24.96 -12.47
CA HIS A 36 50.50 -24.87 -13.72
C HIS A 36 50.54 -26.06 -14.73
N ALA A 37 49.95 -25.81 -15.92
CA ALA A 37 50.52 -25.97 -17.29
C ALA A 37 49.38 -25.75 -18.33
N GLY A 38 49.40 -24.68 -19.14
CA GLY A 38 49.76 -24.67 -20.60
C GLY A 38 48.63 -25.22 -21.48
N ASP A 39 48.14 -24.69 -22.60
CA ASP A 39 48.49 -23.66 -23.60
C ASP A 39 47.20 -23.48 -24.50
N PRO A 40 47.04 -22.43 -25.34
CA PRO A 40 45.75 -22.00 -25.89
C PRO A 40 45.43 -22.60 -27.26
N GLY A 41 44.14 -22.69 -27.57
CA GLY A 41 43.68 -22.78 -28.96
C GLY A 41 42.43 -23.61 -29.16
N ARG A 42 41.26 -22.95 -29.20
CA ARG A 42 40.28 -23.14 -30.27
C ARG A 42 39.15 -22.12 -30.17
N ARG A 43 39.04 -21.33 -31.24
CA ARG A 43 37.86 -20.53 -31.58
C ARG A 43 36.70 -21.47 -31.90
N SER A 44 35.52 -21.19 -31.36
CA SER A 44 34.23 -21.53 -31.96
C SER A 44 33.18 -20.55 -31.43
N GLY A 45 32.46 -19.92 -32.36
CA GLY A 45 31.64 -18.72 -32.16
C GLY A 45 30.31 -18.91 -31.42
N PRO A 46 29.48 -17.85 -31.38
CA PRO A 46 28.31 -17.77 -30.51
C PRO A 46 27.14 -18.59 -31.08
N PRO A 47 26.22 -19.08 -30.22
CA PRO A 47 25.05 -19.81 -30.68
C PRO A 47 24.09 -18.87 -31.42
N GLN A 48 23.68 -19.31 -32.61
CA GLN A 48 22.76 -18.61 -33.50
C GLN A 48 21.34 -18.58 -32.92
N LEU A 49 20.69 -17.42 -33.09
CA LEU A 49 19.25 -17.20 -32.97
C LEU A 49 18.47 -18.26 -33.77
N ILE A 50 17.56 -18.95 -33.11
CA ILE A 50 16.47 -19.68 -33.78
C ILE A 50 15.25 -18.75 -33.80
N PHE A 51 14.99 -18.17 -34.97
CA PHE A 51 13.68 -17.67 -35.35
C PHE A 51 12.74 -18.87 -35.50
N ALA A 52 11.83 -19.09 -34.55
CA ALA A 52 10.75 -20.05 -34.69
C ALA A 52 9.50 -19.33 -35.22
N THR A 53 9.19 -19.65 -36.47
CA THR A 53 8.01 -19.23 -37.22
C THR A 53 6.73 -19.74 -36.55
N PHE A 54 5.83 -18.84 -36.18
CA PHE A 54 4.46 -19.16 -35.78
C PHE A 54 3.68 -19.64 -37.00
N ARG A 55 3.31 -20.93 -37.06
CA ARG A 55 2.19 -21.41 -37.90
C ARG A 55 1.56 -22.71 -37.37
N ALA A 56 0.28 -22.57 -37.02
CA ALA A 56 -0.82 -23.56 -37.08
C ALA A 56 -0.89 -24.72 -36.06
N VAL A 57 -1.79 -24.58 -35.08
CA VAL A 57 -2.69 -25.64 -34.59
C VAL A 57 -4.05 -25.03 -34.23
N TYR A 58 -5.00 -25.08 -35.16
CA TYR A 58 -6.47 -24.96 -35.06
C TYR A 58 -6.93 -25.28 -36.51
N ASP A 59 -7.77 -26.24 -36.89
CA ASP A 59 -8.81 -27.03 -36.23
C ASP A 59 -9.00 -28.36 -36.98
N ARG A 60 -9.59 -29.38 -36.32
CA ARG A 60 -10.32 -30.45 -37.01
C ARG A 60 -11.77 -29.98 -37.25
N THR A 61 -12.12 -29.91 -38.53
CA THR A 61 -13.43 -29.79 -39.23
C THR A 61 -14.65 -30.47 -38.57
N PRO A 62 -15.92 -30.08 -38.88
CA PRO A 62 -16.42 -29.99 -40.27
C PRO A 62 -17.49 -28.94 -40.63
N GLY A 63 -17.56 -28.64 -41.94
CA GLY A 63 -18.84 -28.51 -42.65
C GLY A 63 -19.14 -27.21 -43.40
N ASN A 64 -18.94 -27.27 -44.73
CA ASN A 64 -19.67 -26.61 -45.81
C ASN A 64 -19.74 -25.07 -45.93
N GLY A 65 -19.31 -24.60 -47.11
CA GLY A 65 -20.15 -23.72 -47.92
C GLY A 65 -19.57 -22.34 -48.24
N ASP A 66 -18.66 -22.32 -49.20
CA ASP A 66 -18.47 -21.31 -50.25
C ASP A 66 -18.76 -19.82 -49.97
N SER A 67 -17.67 -19.05 -50.09
CA SER A 67 -17.51 -17.84 -50.94
C SER A 67 -17.03 -16.58 -50.20
N ALA A 68 -15.73 -16.34 -50.32
CA ALA A 68 -15.06 -15.04 -50.23
C ALA A 68 -15.35 -14.21 -51.52
N PRO A 69 -15.05 -12.89 -51.61
CA PRO A 69 -14.03 -12.21 -50.81
C PRO A 69 -14.33 -10.80 -50.28
N ALA A 70 -13.70 -10.58 -49.13
CA ALA A 70 -12.96 -9.39 -48.67
C ALA A 70 -13.23 -8.03 -49.32
N ARG A 71 -13.45 -7.02 -48.44
CA ARG A 71 -12.77 -5.72 -48.52
C ARG A 71 -12.70 -5.06 -47.14
N TRP A 72 -11.49 -4.68 -46.77
CA TRP A 72 -11.17 -3.81 -45.64
C TRP A 72 -11.63 -2.38 -45.95
N ALA A 73 -12.31 -1.72 -45.00
CA ALA A 73 -12.45 -0.27 -45.00
C ALA A 73 -12.63 0.27 -43.57
N ALA A 74 -11.83 1.30 -43.29
CA ALA A 74 -11.80 2.12 -42.09
C ALA A 74 -13.13 2.82 -41.81
N TRP A 75 -13.40 3.15 -40.55
CA TRP A 75 -14.49 4.04 -40.16
C TRP A 75 -13.94 5.30 -39.50
N THR A 76 -14.04 6.41 -40.24
CA THR A 76 -14.10 7.78 -39.71
C THR A 76 -15.56 8.23 -39.74
N SER A 77 -15.88 9.09 -38.78
CA SER A 77 -17.18 9.68 -38.45
C SER A 77 -17.83 10.50 -39.58
N THR A 78 -19.17 10.46 -39.69
CA THR A 78 -20.12 11.59 -39.51
C THR A 78 -21.48 11.31 -40.17
N GLY A 79 -22.57 11.82 -39.56
CA GLY A 79 -23.70 12.37 -40.35
C GLY A 79 -25.10 11.76 -40.19
N GLN A 80 -25.83 12.25 -39.18
CA GLN A 80 -27.21 12.81 -39.23
C GLN A 80 -28.47 12.03 -39.72
N ARG A 81 -29.47 12.07 -38.81
CA ARG A 81 -30.95 12.26 -38.95
C ARG A 81 -31.83 11.14 -39.53
N SER A 82 -32.82 10.67 -38.75
CA SER A 82 -34.20 11.23 -38.76
C SER A 82 -35.15 10.42 -37.84
N GLU A 83 -36.07 11.14 -37.21
CA GLU A 83 -37.15 10.63 -36.36
C GLU A 83 -38.32 10.10 -37.19
N THR A 84 -38.99 9.04 -36.73
CA THR A 84 -40.47 8.93 -36.84
C THR A 84 -41.04 8.11 -35.68
N HIS A 85 -42.06 8.70 -35.04
CA HIS A 85 -42.88 8.16 -33.96
C HIS A 85 -43.80 7.00 -34.41
N ALA A 86 -43.99 6.00 -33.55
CA ALA A 86 -45.22 5.20 -33.50
C ALA A 86 -45.52 4.74 -32.05
N ARG A 87 -46.68 5.17 -31.52
CA ARG A 87 -47.23 4.76 -30.22
C ARG A 87 -47.95 3.41 -30.32
N PRO A 88 -48.02 2.60 -29.25
CA PRO A 88 -49.13 1.67 -29.02
C PRO A 88 -50.08 2.14 -27.92
N LYS A 89 -51.37 1.81 -28.10
CA LYS A 89 -52.54 2.09 -27.25
C LYS A 89 -52.72 1.03 -26.13
N PRO A 90 -53.59 1.26 -25.13
CA PRO A 90 -53.42 0.77 -23.76
C PRO A 90 -54.06 -0.61 -23.48
N CYS A 91 -53.41 -1.39 -22.61
CA CYS A 91 -53.97 -2.61 -22.04
C CYS A 91 -54.80 -2.34 -20.76
N ARG A 92 -55.83 -3.17 -20.59
CA ARG A 92 -56.97 -3.02 -19.67
C ARG A 92 -56.61 -3.33 -18.20
N ARG A 93 -57.43 -2.74 -17.32
CA ARG A 93 -57.51 -2.93 -15.86
C ARG A 93 -57.43 -4.41 -15.45
N GLY A 94 -56.44 -4.74 -14.61
CA GLY A 94 -56.36 -5.96 -13.80
C GLY A 94 -56.40 -5.59 -12.32
N HIS A 95 -57.10 -6.38 -11.53
CA HIS A 95 -57.39 -6.16 -10.11
C HIS A 95 -56.13 -6.00 -9.23
N PHE A 96 -56.16 -5.00 -8.36
CA PHE A 96 -55.17 -4.76 -7.32
C PHE A 96 -55.40 -5.78 -6.18
N ILE A 97 -54.48 -6.73 -6.01
CA ILE A 97 -54.42 -7.64 -4.87
C ILE A 97 -53.38 -7.04 -3.90
N PRO A 98 -53.73 -6.69 -2.65
CA PRO A 98 -52.76 -6.18 -1.69
C PRO A 98 -51.73 -7.27 -1.35
N PRO A 99 -50.46 -6.91 -1.05
CA PRO A 99 -49.46 -7.89 -0.64
C PRO A 99 -49.91 -8.59 0.66
N PRO A 100 -49.64 -9.90 0.84
CA PRO A 100 -49.96 -10.58 2.07
C PRO A 100 -49.15 -9.97 3.24
N PRO A 101 -49.69 -9.97 4.46
CA PRO A 101 -48.97 -9.49 5.64
C PRO A 101 -47.69 -10.31 5.83
N LEU A 102 -46.62 -9.62 6.25
CA LEU A 102 -45.34 -10.23 6.66
C LEU A 102 -45.63 -11.42 7.60
N CYS A 103 -45.25 -12.62 7.17
CA CYS A 103 -45.26 -13.79 8.03
C CYS A 103 -44.30 -13.54 9.22
N PRO A 104 -44.76 -13.72 10.47
CA PRO A 104 -43.86 -13.73 11.61
C PRO A 104 -43.04 -15.03 11.59
N ASP A 105 -41.73 -14.87 11.72
CA ASP A 105 -40.74 -15.88 12.11
C ASP A 105 -40.99 -17.32 11.64
N SER A 106 -40.54 -17.63 10.42
CA SER A 106 -40.21 -19.02 10.08
C SER A 106 -38.95 -19.41 10.84
N GLN A 107 -39.15 -20.25 11.87
CA GLN A 107 -38.13 -20.97 12.62
C GLN A 107 -37.01 -21.48 11.70
N LEU A 108 -35.87 -20.79 11.75
CA LEU A 108 -34.60 -21.33 11.30
C LEU A 108 -33.98 -22.12 12.45
N ASN A 109 -33.57 -23.34 12.11
CA ASN A 109 -32.86 -24.33 12.89
C ASN A 109 -32.03 -23.78 14.07
N GLY A 110 -32.12 -24.47 15.21
CA GLY A 110 -31.39 -24.17 16.45
C GLY A 110 -29.87 -24.21 16.32
N GLY A 111 -29.28 -23.12 15.84
CA GLY A 111 -27.93 -22.72 16.16
C GLY A 111 -28.01 -21.66 17.26
N GLY A 112 -27.39 -21.91 18.41
CA GLY A 112 -27.31 -20.91 19.48
C GLY A 112 -26.76 -19.58 18.94
N THR A 113 -27.29 -18.47 19.44
CA THR A 113 -26.80 -17.13 19.11
C THR A 113 -25.28 -17.12 19.25
N PRO A 114 -24.52 -16.73 18.21
CA PRO A 114 -23.06 -16.77 18.27
C PRO A 114 -22.56 -16.04 19.52
N THR A 115 -21.83 -16.74 20.38
CA THR A 115 -21.27 -16.16 21.60
C THR A 115 -20.02 -15.35 21.21
N GLY A 116 -20.12 -14.02 21.18
CA GLY A 116 -18.98 -13.12 20.93
C GLY A 116 -19.35 -11.91 20.08
N PRO A 117 -18.42 -10.94 19.90
CA PRO A 117 -18.66 -9.77 19.07
C PRO A 117 -18.90 -10.14 17.60
N THR A 118 -19.74 -9.35 16.95
CA THR A 118 -20.08 -9.43 15.53
C THR A 118 -19.19 -8.50 14.68
N LEU A 119 -18.86 -8.94 13.46
CA LEU A 119 -18.07 -8.18 12.49
C LEU A 119 -18.94 -7.78 11.31
N GLY A 120 -19.03 -6.48 11.02
CA GLY A 120 -19.60 -5.99 9.77
C GLY A 120 -18.51 -5.56 8.81
N ILE A 121 -18.55 -6.03 7.55
CA ILE A 121 -17.56 -5.71 6.53
C ILE A 121 -18.23 -4.94 5.39
N THR A 122 -17.77 -3.71 5.16
CA THR A 122 -18.31 -2.87 4.09
C THR A 122 -17.67 -3.21 2.74
N ALA A 123 -18.47 -3.21 1.67
CA ALA A 123 -18.04 -3.46 0.30
C ALA A 123 -17.38 -2.24 -0.35
N ARG A 124 -17.67 -1.04 0.17
CA ARG A 124 -17.22 0.26 -0.34
C ARG A 124 -16.64 1.11 0.78
N SER A 125 -15.75 2.02 0.39
CA SER A 125 -15.30 3.15 1.21
C SER A 125 -15.91 4.44 0.68
N GLY A 126 -16.05 5.45 1.54
CA GLY A 126 -16.40 6.81 1.11
C GLY A 126 -15.27 7.55 0.38
N LYS A 127 -14.03 7.04 0.44
CA LYS A 127 -12.88 7.60 -0.28
C LYS A 127 -13.10 7.47 -1.80
N GLU A 128 -12.89 8.57 -2.53
CA GLU A 128 -13.07 8.60 -3.97
C GLU A 128 -12.24 7.53 -4.67
N ASN A 129 -12.79 6.88 -5.69
CA ASN A 129 -12.10 5.86 -6.49
C ASN A 129 -11.47 4.70 -5.68
N GLU A 130 -11.87 4.47 -4.43
CA GLU A 130 -11.49 3.28 -3.67
C GLU A 130 -12.30 2.08 -4.14
N ARG A 131 -11.61 1.14 -4.81
CA ARG A 131 -12.23 -0.05 -5.44
C ARG A 131 -11.88 -1.33 -4.70
N ARG A 132 -10.95 -1.28 -3.75
CA ARG A 132 -10.53 -2.43 -2.96
C ARG A 132 -11.55 -2.77 -1.89
N GLN A 133 -11.47 -3.99 -1.38
CA GLN A 133 -12.25 -4.45 -0.24
C GLN A 133 -11.35 -5.01 0.87
N PRO A 134 -11.83 -5.08 2.13
CA PRO A 134 -11.04 -5.66 3.21
C PRO A 134 -10.78 -7.16 3.04
N ILE A 135 -11.81 -7.93 2.73
CA ILE A 135 -11.70 -9.39 2.54
C ILE A 135 -12.07 -9.73 1.10
N HIS A 136 -11.23 -10.51 0.42
CA HIS A 136 -11.55 -10.97 -0.91
C HIS A 136 -12.73 -11.97 -0.84
N PRO A 137 -13.78 -11.86 -1.67
CA PRO A 137 -14.96 -12.73 -1.57
C PRO A 137 -14.62 -14.23 -1.61
N LEU A 138 -13.64 -14.62 -2.44
CA LEU A 138 -13.15 -16.01 -2.53
C LEU A 138 -12.28 -16.47 -1.35
N HIS A 139 -12.08 -15.62 -0.33
CA HIS A 139 -11.36 -15.98 0.90
C HIS A 139 -12.30 -16.24 2.07
N LEU A 140 -13.60 -15.92 1.93
CA LEU A 140 -14.55 -16.05 3.03
C LEU A 140 -14.69 -17.51 3.47
N ASP A 141 -14.72 -18.46 2.55
CA ASP A 141 -14.81 -19.89 2.84
C ASP A 141 -13.60 -20.45 3.63
N ARG A 142 -12.44 -19.79 3.56
CA ARG A 142 -11.23 -20.12 4.32
C ARG A 142 -11.32 -19.77 5.81
N LEU A 143 -12.25 -18.89 6.19
CA LEU A 143 -12.48 -18.56 7.59
C LEU A 143 -13.11 -19.75 8.32
N ASP A 144 -12.78 -19.90 9.60
CA ASP A 144 -13.41 -20.91 10.46
C ASP A 144 -14.95 -20.72 10.47
N PRO A 145 -15.76 -21.78 10.34
CA PRO A 145 -17.22 -21.68 10.33
C PRO A 145 -17.82 -20.95 11.55
N ALA A 146 -17.23 -21.10 12.75
CA ALA A 146 -17.68 -20.43 13.95
C ALA A 146 -17.31 -18.93 13.97
N LEU A 147 -16.26 -18.55 13.25
CA LEU A 147 -15.93 -17.15 13.03
C LEU A 147 -16.89 -16.52 12.00
N ARG A 148 -17.12 -17.23 10.89
CA ARG A 148 -18.00 -16.80 9.80
C ARG A 148 -19.44 -16.56 10.22
N SER A 149 -19.96 -17.35 11.16
CA SER A 149 -21.31 -17.19 11.72
C SER A 149 -21.50 -15.87 12.50
N ARG A 150 -20.43 -15.08 12.67
CA ARG A 150 -20.44 -13.74 13.28
C ARG A 150 -20.14 -12.61 12.29
N VAL A 151 -19.89 -12.93 11.02
CA VAL A 151 -19.57 -11.96 9.97
C VAL A 151 -20.83 -11.55 9.23
N TYR A 152 -21.05 -10.25 9.08
CA TYR A 152 -22.06 -9.67 8.21
C TYR A 152 -21.35 -8.93 7.07
N LEU A 153 -21.85 -9.11 5.85
CA LEU A 153 -21.32 -8.41 4.68
C LEU A 153 -22.31 -7.38 4.16
N GLU A 154 -21.82 -6.31 3.57
CA GLU A 154 -22.67 -5.36 2.86
C GLU A 154 -23.31 -6.06 1.65
N ARG A 155 -24.61 -5.86 1.42
CA ARG A 155 -25.31 -6.39 0.24
C ARG A 155 -24.59 -5.97 -1.05
N GLY A 156 -24.36 -6.92 -1.95
CA GLY A 156 -23.56 -6.73 -3.16
C GLY A 156 -22.04 -6.80 -2.93
N TYR A 157 -21.59 -7.36 -1.80
CA TYR A 157 -20.16 -7.38 -1.42
C TYR A 157 -19.27 -7.93 -2.54
N GLY A 158 -19.65 -9.06 -3.14
CA GLY A 158 -18.83 -9.73 -4.14
C GLY A 158 -19.02 -9.27 -5.59
N GLU A 159 -19.93 -8.33 -5.86
CA GLU A 159 -20.34 -7.97 -7.23
C GLU A 159 -19.17 -7.58 -8.13
N ARG A 160 -18.23 -6.78 -7.61
CA ARG A 160 -17.04 -6.32 -8.36
C ARG A 160 -16.13 -7.48 -8.75
N PHE A 161 -16.13 -8.56 -7.98
CA PHE A 161 -15.33 -9.78 -8.20
C PHE A 161 -16.12 -10.86 -8.96
N GLY A 162 -17.34 -10.55 -9.42
CA GLY A 162 -18.21 -11.53 -10.07
C GLY A 162 -18.76 -12.61 -9.13
N VAL A 163 -18.77 -12.36 -7.82
CA VAL A 163 -19.31 -13.28 -6.81
C VAL A 163 -20.66 -12.74 -6.31
N PRO A 164 -21.78 -13.36 -6.70
CA PRO A 164 -23.10 -12.82 -6.37
C PRO A 164 -23.48 -13.14 -4.92
N ASP A 165 -24.42 -12.37 -4.35
CA ASP A 165 -24.84 -12.47 -2.95
C ASP A 165 -25.38 -13.87 -2.60
N GLU A 166 -26.00 -14.58 -3.55
CA GLU A 166 -26.50 -15.94 -3.34
C GLU A 166 -25.37 -16.94 -3.03
N HIS A 167 -24.15 -16.66 -3.50
CA HIS A 167 -22.97 -17.46 -3.19
C HIS A 167 -22.41 -17.14 -1.80
N LEU A 168 -22.50 -15.88 -1.37
CA LEU A 168 -21.92 -15.40 -0.11
C LEU A 168 -22.85 -15.60 1.08
N ALA A 169 -24.17 -15.44 0.91
CA ALA A 169 -25.14 -15.51 1.99
C ALA A 169 -25.06 -16.81 2.83
N PRO A 170 -24.85 -18.01 2.25
CA PRO A 170 -24.71 -19.23 3.04
C PRO A 170 -23.40 -19.31 3.83
N LEU A 171 -22.40 -18.48 3.49
CA LEU A 171 -21.08 -18.51 4.10
C LEU A 171 -20.99 -17.62 5.35
N VAL A 172 -21.91 -16.67 5.55
CA VAL A 172 -21.78 -15.64 6.60
C VAL A 172 -23.06 -15.54 7.44
N ALA A 173 -23.02 -14.77 8.53
CA ALA A 173 -24.17 -14.55 9.41
C ALA A 173 -25.34 -13.88 8.69
N GLY A 174 -25.05 -13.01 7.73
CA GLY A 174 -26.06 -12.39 6.89
C GLY A 174 -25.52 -11.28 6.00
N LEU A 175 -26.39 -10.79 5.13
CA LEU A 175 -26.14 -9.65 4.25
C LEU A 175 -27.00 -8.48 4.70
N LEU A 176 -26.37 -7.35 4.97
CA LEU A 176 -26.99 -6.14 5.52
C LEU A 176 -26.72 -4.95 4.60
N SER A 177 -27.52 -3.89 4.70
CA SER A 177 -27.14 -2.59 4.14
C SER A 177 -25.93 -2.00 4.89
N ARG A 178 -25.25 -1.03 4.29
CA ARG A 178 -24.13 -0.31 4.94
C ARG A 178 -24.55 0.28 6.27
N ASP A 179 -25.69 0.98 6.30
CA ASP A 179 -26.21 1.65 7.49
C ASP A 179 -26.52 0.63 8.59
N GLU A 180 -27.09 -0.53 8.24
CA GLU A 180 -27.33 -1.62 9.19
C GLU A 180 -26.03 -2.23 9.74
N ILE A 181 -24.98 -2.37 8.93
CA ILE A 181 -23.66 -2.82 9.41
C ILE A 181 -23.13 -1.86 10.46
N ILE A 182 -23.07 -0.57 10.12
CA ILE A 182 -22.53 0.44 11.01
C ILE A 182 -23.38 0.53 12.28
N ALA A 183 -24.71 0.47 12.15
CA ALA A 183 -25.65 0.61 13.26
C ALA A 183 -25.85 -0.66 14.12
N ARG A 184 -25.39 -1.85 13.72
CA ARG A 184 -25.68 -3.10 14.47
C ARG A 184 -24.44 -3.90 14.88
N CYS A 185 -23.35 -3.89 14.10
CA CYS A 185 -22.19 -4.74 14.38
C CYS A 185 -21.35 -4.19 15.54
N ASP A 186 -20.59 -5.03 16.25
CA ASP A 186 -19.71 -4.58 17.35
C ASP A 186 -18.38 -4.03 16.81
N VAL A 187 -17.85 -4.70 15.78
CA VAL A 187 -16.67 -4.29 15.01
C VAL A 187 -17.11 -3.97 13.58
N VAL A 188 -16.67 -2.84 13.05
CA VAL A 188 -16.91 -2.43 11.67
C VAL A 188 -15.57 -2.37 10.93
N LEU A 189 -15.43 -3.17 9.88
CA LEU A 189 -14.26 -3.25 9.03
C LEU A 189 -14.50 -2.43 7.76
N ILE A 190 -13.90 -1.24 7.72
CA ILE A 190 -13.97 -0.31 6.58
C ILE A 190 -12.55 -0.06 6.13
N LEU A 191 -12.26 -0.34 4.85
CA LEU A 191 -10.88 -0.29 4.36
C LEU A 191 -10.24 1.09 4.56
N LYS A 192 -10.93 2.14 4.09
CA LYS A 192 -10.57 3.54 4.30
C LYS A 192 -11.78 4.27 4.88
N PRO A 193 -11.96 4.31 6.21
CA PRO A 193 -13.08 5.02 6.80
C PRO A 193 -13.00 6.52 6.52
N GLN A 194 -14.15 7.17 6.44
CA GLN A 194 -14.30 8.62 6.29
C GLN A 194 -15.07 9.19 7.48
N PRO A 195 -15.02 10.51 7.73
CA PRO A 195 -15.73 11.12 8.86
C PRO A 195 -17.22 10.76 8.93
N ASP A 196 -17.88 10.66 7.79
CA ASP A 196 -19.31 10.30 7.71
C ASP A 196 -19.61 8.85 8.12
N ASP A 197 -18.61 7.96 8.04
CA ASP A 197 -18.74 6.60 8.58
C ASP A 197 -18.76 6.66 10.12
N LEU A 198 -17.82 7.39 10.73
CA LEU A 198 -17.69 7.50 12.18
C LEU A 198 -18.87 8.25 12.82
N LYS A 199 -19.44 9.24 12.13
CA LYS A 199 -20.66 9.96 12.59
C LYS A 199 -21.86 9.03 12.79
N GLN A 200 -21.90 7.91 12.07
CA GLN A 200 -22.96 6.92 12.16
C GLN A 200 -22.68 5.81 13.18
N MET A 201 -21.43 5.72 13.67
CA MET A 201 -21.06 4.72 14.66
C MET A 201 -21.68 5.02 16.02
N ARG A 202 -22.10 3.96 16.70
CA ARG A 202 -22.59 3.98 18.08
C ARG A 202 -21.42 4.12 19.05
N PRO A 203 -21.66 4.74 20.22
CA PRO A 203 -20.62 4.84 21.22
C PRO A 203 -20.06 3.48 21.65
N GLY A 204 -18.72 3.38 21.78
CA GLY A 204 -18.04 2.16 22.20
C GLY A 204 -17.81 1.10 21.10
N GLN A 205 -18.21 1.35 19.84
CA GLN A 205 -17.89 0.44 18.74
C GLN A 205 -16.39 0.45 18.38
N THR A 206 -15.96 -0.65 17.76
CA THR A 206 -14.62 -0.76 17.18
C THR A 206 -14.64 -0.52 15.68
N LEU A 207 -13.75 0.35 15.20
CA LEU A 207 -13.43 0.54 13.79
C LEU A 207 -12.08 -0.14 13.47
N TRP A 208 -12.02 -0.89 12.38
CA TRP A 208 -10.79 -1.52 11.90
C TRP A 208 -10.56 -1.16 10.42
N GLY A 209 -9.44 -0.51 10.10
CA GLY A 209 -9.18 0.06 8.76
C GLY A 209 -7.94 0.96 8.71
N TRP A 210 -7.82 1.79 7.67
CA TRP A 210 -6.83 2.88 7.57
C TRP A 210 -7.45 4.25 7.95
N PRO A 211 -7.63 4.56 9.26
CA PRO A 211 -8.21 5.84 9.69
C PRO A 211 -7.28 7.03 9.54
N HIS A 212 -5.96 6.83 9.51
CA HIS A 212 -4.95 7.88 9.45
C HIS A 212 -5.13 8.94 10.55
N CYS A 213 -5.34 8.49 11.79
CA CYS A 213 -5.74 9.39 12.87
C CYS A 213 -4.73 10.51 13.07
N VAL A 214 -3.42 10.25 12.97
CA VAL A 214 -2.39 11.30 13.14
C VAL A 214 -2.67 12.50 12.24
N GLN A 215 -2.86 12.27 10.93
CA GLN A 215 -3.07 13.33 9.94
C GLN A 215 -4.53 13.77 9.78
N ASP A 216 -5.51 13.05 10.34
CA ASP A 216 -6.94 13.38 10.25
C ASP A 216 -7.54 13.79 11.61
N PRO A 217 -7.61 15.10 11.88
CA PRO A 217 -8.11 15.61 13.15
C PRO A 217 -9.62 15.50 13.33
N GLU A 218 -10.40 15.34 12.24
CA GLU A 218 -11.86 15.14 12.30
C GLU A 218 -12.17 13.69 12.71
N ILE A 219 -11.56 12.70 12.03
CA ILE A 219 -11.65 11.29 12.41
C ILE A 219 -11.26 11.09 13.87
N THR A 220 -10.13 11.69 14.28
CA THR A 220 -9.66 11.64 15.66
C THR A 220 -10.69 12.20 16.65
N GLN A 221 -11.29 13.35 16.34
CA GLN A 221 -12.27 13.97 17.23
C GLN A 221 -13.55 13.13 17.34
N LEU A 222 -14.06 12.62 16.22
CA LEU A 222 -15.25 11.76 16.19
C LEU A 222 -15.01 10.47 16.98
N ALA A 223 -13.81 9.88 16.90
CA ALA A 223 -13.44 8.72 17.70
C ALA A 223 -13.40 9.01 19.21
N ILE A 224 -12.85 10.16 19.61
CA ILE A 224 -12.81 10.60 21.02
C ILE A 224 -14.24 10.81 21.56
N ASP A 225 -15.06 11.56 20.85
CA ASP A 225 -16.41 11.94 21.27
C ASP A 225 -17.34 10.72 21.30
N GLY A 226 -17.23 9.86 20.30
CA GLY A 226 -17.95 8.59 20.20
C GLY A 226 -17.41 7.51 21.12
N ARG A 227 -16.35 7.74 21.91
CA ARG A 227 -15.71 6.70 22.72
C ARG A 227 -15.41 5.44 21.89
N LEU A 228 -14.97 5.61 20.65
CA LEU A 228 -14.70 4.52 19.73
C LEU A 228 -13.35 3.88 20.07
N THR A 229 -13.18 2.63 19.65
CA THR A 229 -11.88 1.97 19.59
C THR A 229 -11.44 1.87 18.12
N LEU A 230 -10.28 2.41 17.78
CA LEU A 230 -9.75 2.40 16.41
C LEU A 230 -8.51 1.51 16.34
N ILE A 231 -8.61 0.41 15.58
CA ILE A 231 -7.50 -0.46 15.22
C ILE A 231 -7.01 -0.03 13.83
N ALA A 232 -5.82 0.53 13.77
CA ALA A 232 -5.32 1.19 12.57
C ALA A 232 -4.37 0.28 11.77
N PHE A 233 -4.67 0.03 10.51
CA PHE A 233 -3.90 -0.81 9.60
C PHE A 233 -2.48 -0.27 9.39
N GLU A 234 -2.31 1.05 9.37
CA GLU A 234 -1.00 1.72 9.31
C GLU A 234 -0.11 1.40 10.52
N ALA A 235 -0.69 1.09 11.66
CA ALA A 235 0.01 0.72 12.89
C ALA A 235 0.20 -0.80 13.06
N MET A 236 -0.33 -1.62 12.15
CA MET A 236 -0.16 -3.09 12.18
C MET A 236 1.22 -3.50 11.67
N ASN A 237 2.10 -3.89 12.59
CA ASN A 237 3.49 -4.23 12.32
C ASN A 237 3.89 -5.54 12.98
N HIS A 238 4.71 -6.33 12.27
CA HIS A 238 5.54 -7.35 12.90
C HIS A 238 6.71 -6.68 13.61
N TRP A 239 7.00 -7.15 14.81
CA TRP A 239 8.04 -6.61 15.68
C TRP A 239 9.17 -7.62 15.84
N THR A 240 10.40 -7.13 15.93
CA THR A 240 11.55 -7.94 16.32
C THR A 240 11.46 -8.34 17.80
N PRO A 241 12.20 -9.36 18.27
CA PRO A 241 12.17 -9.79 19.67
C PRO A 241 12.53 -8.69 20.68
N ASP A 242 13.35 -7.72 20.28
CA ASP A 242 13.74 -6.53 21.04
C ASP A 242 12.74 -5.36 20.92
N GLY A 243 11.62 -5.57 20.21
CA GLY A 243 10.51 -4.61 20.12
C GLY A 243 10.64 -3.56 19.02
N GLY A 244 11.67 -3.66 18.18
CA GLY A 244 11.86 -2.83 16.99
C GLY A 244 10.93 -3.21 15.82
N PHE A 245 10.76 -2.30 14.87
CA PHE A 245 9.98 -2.56 13.66
C PHE A 245 10.69 -3.61 12.79
N ALA A 246 9.97 -4.68 12.40
CA ALA A 246 10.47 -5.68 11.45
C ALA A 246 9.84 -5.48 10.06
N LEU A 247 8.52 -5.62 9.96
CA LEU A 247 7.80 -5.60 8.69
C LEU A 247 6.36 -5.14 8.90
N HIS A 248 5.87 -4.25 8.05
CA HIS A 248 4.46 -3.86 8.06
C HIS A 248 3.57 -5.04 7.61
N VAL A 249 2.45 -5.28 8.28
CA VAL A 249 1.56 -6.42 7.97
C VAL A 249 1.10 -6.37 6.52
N PHE A 250 0.78 -5.17 6.01
CA PHE A 250 0.34 -4.96 4.64
C PHE A 250 1.49 -4.67 3.66
N HIS A 251 2.70 -5.18 3.91
CA HIS A 251 3.86 -4.96 3.05
C HIS A 251 3.62 -5.32 1.57
N LYS A 252 2.76 -6.30 1.27
CA LYS A 252 2.37 -6.64 -0.11
C LYS A 252 1.51 -5.58 -0.78
N ASN A 253 0.56 -4.99 -0.05
CA ASN A 253 -0.16 -3.81 -0.52
C ASN A 253 0.80 -2.62 -0.71
N ASN A 254 1.80 -2.46 0.15
CA ASN A 254 2.80 -1.39 0.01
C ASN A 254 3.69 -1.61 -1.23
N GLU A 255 4.09 -2.86 -1.52
CA GLU A 255 4.71 -3.24 -2.80
C GLU A 255 3.78 -2.91 -3.98
N LEU A 256 2.49 -3.23 -3.88
CA LEU A 256 1.51 -2.84 -4.90
C LEU A 256 1.35 -1.33 -5.06
N ALA A 257 1.54 -0.52 -4.02
CA ALA A 257 1.48 0.94 -4.12
C ALA A 257 2.58 1.48 -5.04
N GLY A 258 3.82 1.03 -4.83
CA GLY A 258 4.94 1.38 -5.71
C GLY A 258 4.73 0.88 -7.14
N TYR A 259 4.28 -0.36 -7.28
CA TYR A 259 4.03 -0.97 -8.59
C TYR A 259 2.93 -0.22 -9.38
N SER A 260 1.78 -0.01 -8.73
CA SER A 260 0.60 0.62 -9.33
C SER A 260 0.85 2.08 -9.68
N SER A 261 1.58 2.82 -8.83
CA SER A 261 1.93 4.22 -9.11
C SER A 261 2.80 4.36 -10.36
N VAL A 262 3.84 3.52 -10.49
CA VAL A 262 4.69 3.52 -11.70
C VAL A 262 3.91 3.13 -12.93
N LEU A 263 3.12 2.05 -12.85
CA LEU A 263 2.29 1.58 -13.96
C LEU A 263 1.31 2.67 -14.44
N HIS A 264 0.58 3.27 -13.51
CA HIS A 264 -0.41 4.30 -13.83
C HIS A 264 0.25 5.56 -14.38
N ALA A 265 1.34 6.04 -13.78
CA ALA A 265 2.06 7.22 -14.25
C ALA A 265 2.67 7.03 -15.66
N LEU A 266 3.20 5.84 -15.96
CA LEU A 266 3.69 5.51 -17.30
C LEU A 266 2.55 5.49 -18.33
N ALA A 267 1.40 4.90 -17.97
CA ALA A 267 0.21 4.90 -18.83
C ALA A 267 -0.30 6.33 -19.13
N LEU A 268 -0.38 7.19 -18.11
CA LEU A 268 -0.78 8.60 -18.25
C LEU A 268 0.16 9.40 -19.16
N THR A 269 1.45 9.09 -19.14
CA THR A 269 2.44 9.76 -20.00
C THR A 269 2.60 9.14 -21.38
N GLY A 270 1.89 8.05 -21.67
CA GLY A 270 2.03 7.29 -22.91
C GLY A 270 3.44 6.71 -23.09
N ALA A 271 4.11 6.34 -21.98
CA ALA A 271 5.50 5.97 -21.97
C ALA A 271 5.74 4.52 -21.52
N THR A 272 6.86 3.96 -21.97
CA THR A 272 7.42 2.68 -21.53
C THR A 272 8.95 2.79 -21.62
N GLY A 273 9.67 1.87 -20.96
CA GLY A 273 11.10 1.68 -21.15
C GLY A 273 11.46 0.67 -22.24
N ALA A 274 10.51 -0.17 -22.66
CA ALA A 274 10.74 -1.22 -23.66
C ALA A 274 10.75 -0.71 -25.11
N TYR A 275 10.00 0.36 -25.39
CA TYR A 275 9.87 0.97 -26.72
C TYR A 275 10.14 2.47 -26.66
N GLY A 276 10.73 3.03 -27.70
CA GLY A 276 11.11 4.44 -27.77
C GLY A 276 12.45 4.75 -27.12
N ARG A 277 12.60 5.95 -26.53
CA ARG A 277 13.84 6.38 -25.88
C ARG A 277 14.10 5.52 -24.63
N ARG A 278 15.31 4.99 -24.49
CA ARG A 278 15.76 4.33 -23.25
C ARG A 278 15.61 5.30 -22.07
N ARG A 279 15.04 4.81 -20.97
CA ARG A 279 14.81 5.59 -19.76
C ARG A 279 15.71 5.13 -18.63
N ARG A 280 16.06 6.06 -17.77
CA ARG A 280 16.78 5.85 -16.52
C ARG A 280 15.93 6.31 -15.34
N ALA A 281 15.94 5.57 -14.25
CA ALA A 281 15.09 5.86 -13.09
C ALA A 281 15.87 5.97 -11.78
N ALA A 282 15.43 6.86 -10.90
CA ALA A 282 15.84 6.90 -9.51
C ALA A 282 14.66 6.48 -8.63
N VAL A 283 14.88 5.59 -7.66
CA VAL A 283 13.89 5.20 -6.66
C VAL A 283 14.41 5.62 -5.29
N ILE A 284 13.70 6.51 -4.61
CA ILE A 284 14.09 7.04 -3.30
C ILE A 284 13.47 6.17 -2.22
N SER A 285 14.31 5.59 -1.36
CA SER A 285 14.00 4.54 -0.38
C SER A 285 13.76 3.14 -0.96
N PHE A 286 14.26 2.12 -0.25
CA PHE A 286 14.12 0.71 -0.59
C PHE A 286 13.33 -0.09 0.44
N GLY A 287 12.18 0.46 0.85
CA GLY A 287 11.14 -0.28 1.57
C GLY A 287 10.31 -1.17 0.63
N ALA A 288 9.17 -1.66 1.14
CA ALA A 288 8.19 -2.41 0.34
C ALA A 288 7.76 -1.65 -0.92
N THR A 289 7.41 -0.37 -0.77
CA THR A 289 7.03 0.52 -1.88
C THR A 289 8.14 0.66 -2.92
N GLY A 290 9.39 0.83 -2.49
CA GLY A 290 10.56 0.87 -3.36
C GLY A 290 10.74 -0.40 -4.19
N ARG A 291 10.59 -1.58 -3.56
CA ARG A 291 10.64 -2.87 -4.27
C ARG A 291 9.57 -2.97 -5.35
N GLY A 292 8.33 -2.59 -5.02
CA GLY A 292 7.23 -2.55 -5.98
C GLY A 292 7.49 -1.64 -7.18
N ALA A 293 8.00 -0.44 -6.93
CA ALA A 293 8.38 0.51 -7.97
C ALA A 293 9.46 -0.05 -8.91
N VAL A 294 10.53 -0.63 -8.36
CA VAL A 294 11.60 -1.25 -9.17
C VAL A 294 11.06 -2.43 -9.98
N THR A 295 10.18 -3.25 -9.41
CA THR A 295 9.51 -4.34 -10.13
C THR A 295 8.69 -3.84 -11.31
N ALA A 296 7.88 -2.80 -11.13
CA ALA A 296 7.12 -2.19 -12.24
C ALA A 296 8.04 -1.58 -13.30
N LEU A 297 9.06 -0.83 -12.90
CA LEU A 297 10.06 -0.26 -13.82
C LEU A 297 10.69 -1.35 -14.69
N ASN A 298 11.17 -2.43 -14.08
CA ASN A 298 11.75 -3.56 -14.79
C ASN A 298 10.73 -4.25 -15.72
N ALA A 299 9.51 -4.49 -15.27
CA ALA A 299 8.45 -5.09 -16.07
C ALA A 299 8.09 -4.24 -17.31
N HIS A 300 8.32 -2.92 -17.24
CA HIS A 300 8.11 -2.00 -18.35
C HIS A 300 9.40 -1.61 -19.08
N GLY A 301 10.50 -2.34 -18.91
CA GLY A 301 11.74 -2.18 -19.68
C GLY A 301 12.69 -1.09 -19.18
N VAL A 302 12.46 -0.52 -17.99
CA VAL A 302 13.38 0.45 -17.35
C VAL A 302 14.30 -0.30 -16.40
N HIS A 303 15.48 -0.67 -16.90
CA HIS A 303 16.46 -1.50 -16.17
C HIS A 303 17.64 -0.70 -15.58
N ASP A 304 17.84 0.54 -15.99
CA ASP A 304 18.85 1.43 -15.42
C ASP A 304 18.22 2.18 -14.24
N VAL A 305 18.36 1.60 -13.05
CA VAL A 305 17.70 2.07 -11.83
C VAL A 305 18.72 2.31 -10.72
N ASP A 306 18.78 3.55 -10.23
CA ASP A 306 19.48 3.91 -9.00
C ASP A 306 18.49 3.89 -7.82
N ILE A 307 18.83 3.17 -6.76
CA ILE A 307 18.05 3.12 -5.52
C ILE A 307 18.77 3.94 -4.46
N LEU A 308 18.14 5.02 -3.99
CA LEU A 308 18.69 5.87 -2.93
C LEU A 308 18.26 5.36 -1.56
N THR A 309 19.20 5.18 -0.63
CA THR A 309 18.90 4.73 0.74
C THR A 309 19.75 5.45 1.80
N GLN A 310 19.15 5.76 2.95
CA GLN A 310 19.86 6.21 4.16
C GLN A 310 20.47 5.04 4.95
N ARG A 311 20.03 3.80 4.68
CA ARG A 311 20.62 2.62 5.32
C ARG A 311 21.97 2.34 4.69
N GLY A 312 22.88 1.74 5.45
CA GLY A 312 24.12 1.21 4.87
C GLY A 312 23.78 0.26 3.71
N VAL A 313 24.52 0.34 2.61
CA VAL A 313 24.29 -0.48 1.40
C VAL A 313 24.27 -1.98 1.74
N SER A 314 25.07 -2.40 2.72
CA SER A 314 25.13 -3.76 3.26
C SER A 314 23.91 -4.18 4.09
N ALA A 315 23.07 -3.24 4.51
CA ALA A 315 21.86 -3.47 5.31
C ALA A 315 20.58 -3.55 4.45
N VAL A 316 20.73 -3.50 3.12
CA VAL A 316 19.62 -3.68 2.19
C VAL A 316 19.31 -5.17 2.05
N GLY A 317 18.22 -5.60 2.71
CA GLY A 317 17.73 -6.98 2.58
C GLY A 317 17.25 -7.27 1.15
N SER A 318 17.69 -8.40 0.59
CA SER A 318 17.34 -8.88 -0.77
C SER A 318 17.56 -7.81 -1.86
N PRO A 319 18.82 -7.51 -2.21
CA PRO A 319 19.13 -6.53 -3.25
C PRO A 319 18.59 -7.00 -4.61
N ILE A 320 18.00 -6.08 -5.37
CA ILE A 320 17.61 -6.35 -6.75
C ILE A 320 18.87 -6.24 -7.60
N HIS A 321 19.30 -7.38 -8.16
CA HIS A 321 20.58 -7.49 -8.86
C HIS A 321 20.72 -6.53 -10.06
N SER A 322 19.60 -6.08 -10.63
CA SER A 322 19.56 -5.13 -11.74
C SER A 322 19.63 -3.65 -11.33
N ALA A 323 19.63 -3.33 -10.03
CA ALA A 323 19.59 -1.95 -9.55
C ALA A 323 20.84 -1.59 -8.74
N ARG A 324 21.31 -0.35 -8.92
CA ARG A 324 22.48 0.18 -8.22
C ARG A 324 22.03 0.89 -6.95
N ILE A 325 22.54 0.48 -5.80
CA ILE A 325 22.21 1.12 -4.52
C ILE A 325 23.17 2.28 -4.28
N VAL A 326 22.62 3.43 -3.91
CA VAL A 326 23.32 4.69 -3.69
C VAL A 326 22.94 5.24 -2.32
N HIS A 327 23.91 5.73 -1.56
CA HIS A 327 23.65 6.28 -0.24
C HIS A 327 23.28 7.77 -0.31
N PHE A 328 22.34 8.22 0.53
CA PHE A 328 22.03 9.63 0.72
C PHE A 328 21.90 9.97 2.21
N ASP A 329 22.20 11.21 2.56
CA ASP A 329 22.05 11.75 3.92
C ASP A 329 21.51 13.21 3.88
N ARG A 330 21.26 13.76 5.07
CA ARG A 330 20.93 15.19 5.21
C ARG A 330 22.19 16.03 5.03
N HIS A 331 22.03 17.24 4.51
CA HIS A 331 23.12 18.20 4.48
C HIS A 331 23.44 18.65 5.92
N PRO A 332 24.71 18.58 6.37
CA PRO A 332 25.07 18.91 7.75
C PRO A 332 24.74 20.35 8.14
N ASP A 333 24.97 21.29 7.22
CA ASP A 333 24.77 22.72 7.47
C ASP A 333 23.37 23.23 7.08
N ASP A 334 22.57 22.39 6.40
CA ASP A 334 21.19 22.68 6.04
C ASP A 334 20.37 21.40 6.13
N PRO A 335 19.98 20.96 7.35
CA PRO A 335 19.28 19.70 7.55
C PRO A 335 17.95 19.58 6.80
N ALA A 336 17.42 20.68 6.27
CA ALA A 336 16.26 20.67 5.39
C ALA A 336 16.60 20.07 4.02
N ARG A 337 17.85 20.15 3.55
CA ARG A 337 18.31 19.61 2.26
C ARG A 337 18.97 18.24 2.40
N THR A 338 18.95 17.48 1.30
CA THR A 338 19.60 16.17 1.20
C THR A 338 20.71 16.16 0.14
N ARG A 339 21.69 15.27 0.32
CA ARG A 339 22.80 15.06 -0.61
C ARG A 339 23.02 13.56 -0.83
N VAL A 340 23.57 13.22 -1.99
CA VAL A 340 23.78 11.84 -2.45
C VAL A 340 25.27 11.59 -2.59
N LEU A 341 25.73 10.45 -2.08
CA LEU A 341 27.12 10.01 -2.23
C LEU A 341 27.29 9.36 -3.61
N THR A 342 28.14 9.97 -4.44
CA THR A 342 28.54 9.46 -5.74
C THR A 342 30.03 9.13 -5.76
N ASP A 343 30.50 8.50 -6.84
CA ASP A 343 31.93 8.17 -7.01
C ASP A 343 32.81 9.45 -7.03
N ASP A 344 32.24 10.57 -7.50
CA ASP A 344 32.89 11.89 -7.54
C ASP A 344 32.71 12.71 -6.25
N GLY A 345 32.12 12.10 -5.21
CA GLY A 345 31.84 12.74 -3.92
C GLY A 345 30.36 13.07 -3.71
N LEU A 346 30.10 13.92 -2.71
CA LEU A 346 28.75 14.30 -2.30
C LEU A 346 28.19 15.40 -3.22
N VAL A 347 26.99 15.17 -3.75
CA VAL A 347 26.27 16.14 -4.60
C VAL A 347 24.87 16.42 -4.04
N PRO A 348 24.28 17.60 -4.30
CA PRO A 348 22.89 17.86 -3.93
C PRO A 348 21.94 16.81 -4.53
N ALA A 349 20.95 16.36 -3.76
CA ALA A 349 20.01 15.33 -4.22
C ALA A 349 19.29 15.74 -5.51
N ALA A 350 18.84 17.00 -5.61
CA ALA A 350 18.22 17.51 -6.82
C ALA A 350 19.10 17.34 -8.08
N ALA A 351 20.40 17.65 -7.98
CA ALA A 351 21.35 17.51 -9.07
C ALA A 351 21.60 16.03 -9.46
N PHE A 352 21.55 15.12 -8.48
CA PHE A 352 21.61 13.69 -8.76
C PHE A 352 20.34 13.18 -9.45
N LEU A 353 19.16 13.55 -8.92
CA LEU A 353 17.86 13.14 -9.43
C LEU A 353 17.62 13.66 -10.85
N ALA A 354 18.09 14.86 -11.18
CA ALA A 354 18.02 15.44 -12.52
C ALA A 354 18.73 14.62 -13.61
N ARG A 355 19.58 13.63 -13.26
CA ARG A 355 20.22 12.68 -14.18
C ARG A 355 19.28 11.53 -14.62
N HIS A 356 18.02 11.55 -14.19
CA HIS A 356 17.05 10.48 -14.40
C HIS A 356 15.80 11.01 -15.11
N ASP A 357 15.21 10.16 -15.95
CA ASP A 357 13.96 10.48 -16.64
C ASP A 357 12.73 10.28 -15.72
N ILE A 358 12.83 9.30 -14.82
CA ILE A 358 11.77 8.91 -13.90
C ILE A 358 12.34 8.94 -12.48
N ILE A 359 11.65 9.62 -11.57
CA ILE A 359 12.00 9.67 -10.16
C ILE A 359 10.81 9.13 -9.40
N VAL A 360 11.00 8.08 -8.62
CA VAL A 360 9.94 7.48 -7.79
C VAL A 360 10.28 7.73 -6.33
N ASN A 361 9.47 8.54 -5.64
CA ASN A 361 9.60 8.74 -4.21
C ASN A 361 8.78 7.69 -3.45
N CYS A 362 9.47 6.86 -2.68
CA CYS A 362 8.90 5.78 -1.86
C CYS A 362 9.20 5.98 -0.36
N VAL A 363 9.53 7.21 0.05
CA VAL A 363 9.76 7.57 1.45
C VAL A 363 8.42 7.89 2.10
N LEU A 364 8.07 7.16 3.15
CA LEU A 364 7.08 7.61 4.12
C LEU A 364 7.73 8.73 4.95
N GLN A 365 7.22 9.95 4.81
CA GLN A 365 7.81 11.13 5.45
C GLN A 365 7.48 11.15 6.94
N ASP A 366 8.39 11.73 7.73
CA ASP A 366 8.13 12.13 9.11
C ASP A 366 7.56 13.55 9.08
N PRO A 367 6.29 13.78 9.41
CA PRO A 367 5.70 15.11 9.37
C PRO A 367 6.35 16.12 10.32
N GLY A 368 6.96 15.65 11.42
CA GLY A 368 7.70 16.49 12.36
C GLY A 368 9.11 16.84 11.88
N ASN A 369 9.63 16.09 10.92
CA ASN A 369 10.99 16.27 10.39
C ASN A 369 11.12 15.78 8.93
N PRO A 370 10.42 16.40 7.96
CA PRO A 370 10.39 15.91 6.60
C PRO A 370 11.76 16.05 5.91
N LEU A 371 12.00 15.21 4.89
CA LEU A 371 13.16 15.33 4.00
C LEU A 371 12.80 16.22 2.80
N MET A 372 13.77 16.98 2.29
CA MET A 372 13.65 17.68 1.00
C MET A 372 14.69 17.18 0.00
N PHE A 373 14.22 16.64 -1.13
CA PHE A 373 15.05 16.16 -2.23
C PHE A 373 15.26 17.21 -3.31
N ALA A 374 14.24 18.04 -3.58
CA ALA A 374 14.34 19.16 -4.51
C ALA A 374 13.33 20.28 -4.19
N THR A 375 13.74 21.51 -4.48
CA THR A 375 12.96 22.74 -4.33
C THR A 375 12.61 23.31 -5.70
N THR A 376 11.63 24.21 -5.76
CA THR A 376 11.24 24.93 -6.98
C THR A 376 12.42 25.65 -7.65
N GLY A 377 13.39 26.12 -6.87
CA GLY A 377 14.65 26.69 -7.39
C GLY A 377 15.55 25.68 -8.13
N ASP A 378 15.37 24.38 -7.89
CA ASP A 378 16.11 23.30 -8.56
C ASP A 378 15.47 22.86 -9.88
N LEU A 379 14.25 23.32 -10.21
CA LEU A 379 13.53 22.94 -11.44
C LEU A 379 14.34 23.13 -12.74
N PRO A 380 15.18 24.17 -12.91
CA PRO A 380 16.02 24.32 -14.10
C PRO A 380 17.03 23.17 -14.32
N LEU A 381 17.32 22.37 -13.29
CA LEU A 381 18.21 21.20 -13.43
C LEU A 381 17.52 20.04 -14.14
N PHE A 382 16.19 19.93 -14.04
CA PHE A 382 15.44 18.78 -14.53
C PHE A 382 15.16 18.90 -16.04
N PRO A 383 15.54 17.89 -16.84
CA PRO A 383 15.20 17.85 -18.25
C PRO A 383 13.70 17.94 -18.52
N SER A 384 13.33 18.48 -19.69
CA SER A 384 11.93 18.50 -20.10
C SER A 384 11.35 17.10 -20.23
N GLY A 385 10.17 16.91 -19.63
CA GLY A 385 9.45 15.65 -19.62
C GLY A 385 9.84 14.70 -18.49
N THR A 386 10.71 15.10 -17.55
CA THR A 386 10.97 14.35 -16.32
C THR A 386 9.66 14.02 -15.61
N LEU A 387 9.53 12.76 -15.19
CA LEU A 387 8.38 12.24 -14.48
C LEU A 387 8.76 12.00 -13.02
N VAL A 388 8.09 12.69 -12.10
CA VAL A 388 8.14 12.42 -10.66
C VAL A 388 6.90 11.64 -10.28
N VAL A 389 7.08 10.45 -9.73
CA VAL A 389 6.04 9.57 -9.19
C VAL A 389 6.20 9.55 -7.68
N ASP A 390 5.39 10.36 -7.00
CA ASP A 390 5.41 10.45 -5.55
C ASP A 390 4.37 9.51 -4.94
N VAL A 391 4.82 8.34 -4.48
CA VAL A 391 3.93 7.25 -4.05
C VAL A 391 3.36 7.52 -2.65
N SER A 392 4.13 8.18 -1.80
CA SER A 392 3.75 8.58 -0.45
C SER A 392 3.74 10.11 -0.39
N CYS A 393 2.99 10.71 -1.30
CA CYS A 393 2.95 12.16 -1.47
C CYS A 393 2.27 12.82 -0.26
N ASP A 394 3.04 13.60 0.48
CA ASP A 394 2.55 14.52 1.50
C ASP A 394 2.82 15.96 1.04
N ALA A 395 1.91 16.89 1.38
CA ALA A 395 2.01 18.26 0.91
C ALA A 395 3.32 18.92 1.40
N GLY A 396 4.14 19.41 0.46
CA GLY A 396 5.41 20.08 0.76
C GLY A 396 6.50 19.20 1.36
N MET A 397 6.39 17.86 1.28
CA MET A 397 7.41 16.93 1.79
C MET A 397 8.05 16.14 0.66
N GLY A 398 9.36 15.90 0.73
CA GLY A 398 10.14 15.28 -0.34
C GLY A 398 10.42 16.24 -1.51
N PHE A 399 9.40 16.91 -2.01
CA PHE A 399 9.50 17.98 -3.00
C PHE A 399 8.71 19.20 -2.52
N GLU A 400 9.27 20.39 -2.66
CA GLU A 400 8.63 21.63 -2.17
C GLU A 400 7.23 21.84 -2.79
N TRP A 401 7.05 21.41 -4.04
CA TRP A 401 5.80 21.54 -4.77
C TRP A 401 4.84 20.35 -4.57
N ALA A 402 5.21 19.33 -3.80
CA ALA A 402 4.40 18.12 -3.65
C ALA A 402 3.00 18.46 -3.12
N ARG A 403 1.99 17.89 -3.76
CA ARG A 403 0.59 17.92 -3.31
C ARG A 403 -0.08 16.60 -3.72
N PRO A 404 -0.85 15.96 -2.83
CA PRO A 404 -1.64 14.80 -3.20
C PRO A 404 -2.56 15.09 -4.39
N THR A 405 -2.73 14.09 -5.24
CA THR A 405 -3.64 14.10 -6.40
C THR A 405 -4.69 12.99 -6.27
N SER A 406 -5.74 13.03 -7.09
CA SER A 406 -6.77 11.98 -7.12
C SER A 406 -6.68 11.16 -8.41
N PHE A 407 -7.44 10.07 -8.53
CA PHE A 407 -7.55 9.36 -9.81
C PHE A 407 -8.20 10.19 -10.93
N ASP A 408 -8.97 11.23 -10.58
CA ASP A 408 -9.66 12.09 -11.55
C ASP A 408 -8.72 13.20 -12.10
N ASP A 409 -7.79 13.68 -11.28
CA ASP A 409 -6.71 14.60 -11.68
C ASP A 409 -5.36 14.08 -11.16
N PRO A 410 -4.79 13.00 -11.76
CA PRO A 410 -3.69 12.23 -11.17
C PRO A 410 -2.30 12.85 -11.34
N MET A 411 -2.16 13.89 -12.17
CA MET A 411 -0.86 14.43 -12.55
C MET A 411 -0.97 15.90 -12.94
N TYR A 412 -0.03 16.71 -12.47
CA TYR A 412 0.10 18.10 -12.86
C TYR A 412 1.53 18.43 -13.32
N THR A 413 1.69 19.56 -13.99
CA THR A 413 3.00 20.03 -14.49
C THR A 413 3.55 21.12 -13.58
N VAL A 414 4.83 20.99 -13.24
CA VAL A 414 5.59 21.89 -12.37
C VAL A 414 6.72 22.52 -13.18
N GLY A 415 6.93 23.83 -13.04
CA GLY A 415 7.96 24.57 -13.78
C GLY A 415 7.78 24.59 -15.30
N GLY A 416 6.63 24.12 -15.80
CA GLY A 416 6.33 24.00 -17.24
C GLY A 416 6.85 22.72 -17.90
N ASN A 417 7.66 21.90 -17.21
CA ASN A 417 8.36 20.78 -17.86
C ASN A 417 8.50 19.50 -17.01
N VAL A 418 8.25 19.54 -15.69
CA VAL A 418 8.27 18.36 -14.81
C VAL A 418 6.85 17.88 -14.58
N ARG A 419 6.57 16.60 -14.86
CA ARG A 419 5.27 15.98 -14.58
C ARG A 419 5.31 15.34 -13.20
N HIS A 420 4.39 15.70 -12.32
CA HIS A 420 4.33 15.18 -10.95
C HIS A 420 3.02 14.43 -10.72
N TYR A 421 3.13 13.15 -10.36
CA TYR A 421 2.05 12.23 -10.01
C TYR A 421 2.05 12.00 -8.50
N GLY A 422 0.91 12.09 -7.84
CA GLY A 422 0.82 12.02 -6.36
C GLY A 422 -0.43 11.33 -5.83
N VAL A 423 -0.95 10.30 -6.51
CA VAL A 423 -2.18 9.60 -6.07
C VAL A 423 -1.91 8.80 -4.80
N ASP A 424 -2.60 9.15 -3.71
CA ASP A 424 -2.39 8.67 -2.32
C ASP A 424 -2.95 7.25 -2.03
N HIS A 425 -3.67 6.65 -2.98
CA HIS A 425 -4.26 5.32 -2.85
C HIS A 425 -4.13 4.48 -4.12
N SER A 426 -2.95 4.56 -4.74
CA SER A 426 -2.63 3.92 -6.02
C SER A 426 -2.89 2.40 -6.12
N PRO A 427 -2.84 1.56 -5.06
CA PRO A 427 -3.23 0.16 -5.18
C PRO A 427 -4.67 -0.06 -5.66
N SER A 428 -5.56 0.95 -5.55
CA SER A 428 -6.90 0.89 -6.12
C SER A 428 -6.90 0.76 -7.66
N TYR A 429 -5.79 1.12 -8.32
CA TYR A 429 -5.61 0.89 -9.76
C TYR A 429 -5.60 -0.62 -10.10
N LEU A 430 -5.03 -1.44 -9.21
CA LEU A 430 -5.00 -2.91 -9.28
C LEU A 430 -5.83 -3.51 -8.15
N TRP A 431 -7.08 -3.04 -8.02
CA TRP A 431 -7.94 -3.29 -6.86
C TRP A 431 -8.17 -4.78 -6.53
N ASP A 432 -8.24 -5.64 -7.54
CA ASP A 432 -8.46 -7.08 -7.37
C ASP A 432 -7.27 -7.70 -6.64
N SER A 433 -6.08 -7.57 -7.23
CA SER A 433 -4.82 -8.02 -6.62
C SER A 433 -4.56 -7.39 -5.25
N ALA A 434 -4.87 -6.09 -5.09
CA ALA A 434 -4.71 -5.43 -3.81
C ALA A 434 -5.67 -5.98 -2.75
N THR A 435 -6.94 -6.25 -3.10
CA THR A 435 -7.91 -6.87 -2.19
C THR A 435 -7.48 -8.27 -1.79
N TRP A 436 -6.93 -9.05 -2.72
CA TRP A 436 -6.39 -10.37 -2.43
C TRP A 436 -5.30 -10.29 -1.34
N GLU A 437 -4.27 -9.46 -1.56
CA GLU A 437 -3.13 -9.32 -0.63
C GLU A 437 -3.54 -8.72 0.73
N ILE A 438 -4.45 -7.74 0.73
CA ILE A 438 -5.02 -7.19 1.97
C ILE A 438 -5.75 -8.28 2.73
N SER A 439 -6.55 -9.08 2.04
CA SER A 439 -7.29 -10.16 2.64
C SER A 439 -6.37 -11.22 3.25
N GLU A 440 -5.36 -11.70 2.52
CA GLU A 440 -4.36 -12.65 3.05
C GLU A 440 -3.70 -12.13 4.34
N ALA A 441 -3.39 -10.82 4.38
CA ALA A 441 -2.81 -10.20 5.57
C ALA A 441 -3.79 -10.09 6.74
N LEU A 442 -5.11 -9.94 6.49
CA LEU A 442 -6.13 -9.75 7.53
C LEU A 442 -6.65 -11.05 8.15
N LEU A 443 -6.82 -12.11 7.36
CA LEU A 443 -7.44 -13.37 7.83
C LEU A 443 -6.86 -13.89 9.16
N PRO A 444 -5.53 -13.89 9.37
CA PRO A 444 -4.94 -14.39 10.62
C PRO A 444 -5.35 -13.60 11.87
N HIS A 445 -5.76 -12.35 11.73
CA HIS A 445 -6.05 -11.44 12.85
C HIS A 445 -7.53 -11.36 13.22
N LEU A 446 -8.44 -11.83 12.35
CA LEU A 446 -9.88 -11.82 12.64
C LEU A 446 -10.24 -12.51 13.97
N PRO A 447 -9.69 -13.69 14.32
CA PRO A 447 -10.00 -14.33 15.60
C PRO A 447 -9.64 -13.47 16.81
N THR A 448 -8.51 -12.76 16.76
CA THR A 448 -8.05 -11.86 17.82
C THR A 448 -8.99 -10.67 17.96
N VAL A 449 -9.30 -9.99 16.86
CA VAL A 449 -10.19 -8.81 16.86
C VAL A 449 -11.60 -9.17 17.35
N LEU A 450 -12.04 -10.41 17.09
CA LEU A 450 -13.35 -10.91 17.51
C LEU A 450 -13.31 -11.76 18.79
N ALA A 451 -12.22 -11.72 19.56
CA ALA A 451 -12.15 -12.37 20.86
C ALA A 451 -12.95 -11.57 21.91
N ALA A 452 -13.58 -12.27 22.87
CA ALA A 452 -14.26 -11.61 23.98
C ALA A 452 -13.21 -11.00 24.95
N PRO A 453 -13.46 -9.81 25.55
CA PRO A 453 -12.50 -9.10 26.42
C PRO A 453 -12.00 -9.87 27.66
N ALA A 454 -12.60 -11.02 28.02
CA ALA A 454 -12.34 -11.71 29.29
C ALA A 454 -11.91 -13.19 29.16
N ALA A 455 -11.75 -13.73 27.95
CA ALA A 455 -11.30 -15.11 27.78
C ALA A 455 -9.80 -15.12 27.50
N SER A 456 -8.99 -15.24 28.56
CA SER A 456 -7.59 -15.72 28.58
C SER A 456 -7.00 -16.01 27.19
N ALA A 457 -6.64 -14.96 26.44
CA ALA A 457 -6.14 -15.12 25.09
C ALA A 457 -4.69 -15.63 25.20
N PRO A 458 -4.33 -16.74 24.53
CA PRO A 458 -2.95 -17.21 24.46
C PRO A 458 -2.12 -16.11 23.77
N LYS A 459 -1.06 -15.61 24.43
CA LYS A 459 -0.15 -14.58 23.89
C LYS A 459 -0.88 -13.48 23.10
N THR A 460 -1.36 -12.45 23.79
CA THR A 460 -1.98 -11.25 23.20
C THR A 460 -1.30 -10.90 21.88
N ASP A 461 -2.04 -10.88 20.78
CA ASP A 461 -1.51 -10.55 19.47
C ASP A 461 -0.95 -9.13 19.55
N THR A 462 0.37 -9.03 19.72
CA THR A 462 1.06 -7.77 19.97
C THR A 462 0.94 -6.83 18.77
N ILE A 463 0.58 -7.37 17.61
CA ILE A 463 0.30 -6.60 16.40
C ILE A 463 -0.99 -5.80 16.58
N ILE A 464 -2.08 -6.46 16.97
CA ILE A 464 -3.38 -5.81 17.16
C ILE A 464 -3.36 -4.85 18.34
N GLU A 465 -2.80 -5.25 19.48
CA GLU A 465 -2.74 -4.37 20.66
C GLU A 465 -1.95 -3.08 20.39
N ARG A 466 -0.82 -3.17 19.67
CA ARG A 466 -0.01 -1.99 19.32
C ARG A 466 -0.60 -1.18 18.17
N ALA A 467 -1.54 -1.76 17.42
CA ALA A 467 -2.27 -1.08 16.36
C ALA A 467 -3.49 -0.31 16.86
N VAL A 468 -3.86 -0.43 18.15
CA VAL A 468 -4.92 0.39 18.74
C VAL A 468 -4.42 1.82 18.92
N GLU A 469 -4.90 2.74 18.09
CA GLU A 469 -4.53 4.16 18.18
C GLU A 469 -5.38 4.94 19.17
N ILE A 470 -6.65 4.57 19.28
CA ILE A 470 -7.64 5.15 20.21
C ILE A 470 -8.41 3.98 20.83
N ARG A 471 -8.58 3.99 22.15
CA ARG A 471 -9.33 2.98 22.90
C ARG A 471 -10.38 3.65 23.75
N ASP A 472 -11.65 3.33 23.52
CA ASP A 472 -12.80 3.94 24.22
C ASP A 472 -12.75 5.48 24.24
N GLY A 473 -12.27 6.08 23.14
CA GLY A 473 -12.05 7.52 22.99
C GLY A 473 -10.77 8.08 23.64
N VAL A 474 -9.98 7.26 24.34
CA VAL A 474 -8.68 7.67 24.90
C VAL A 474 -7.58 7.40 23.88
N VAL A 475 -6.85 8.45 23.50
CA VAL A 475 -5.75 8.38 22.53
C VAL A 475 -4.57 7.58 23.13
N GLN A 476 -4.16 6.52 22.44
CA GLN A 476 -3.03 5.67 22.80
C GLN A 476 -1.76 6.03 22.02
N ASN A 477 -1.91 6.46 20.76
CA ASN A 477 -0.78 6.86 19.93
C ASN A 477 -0.33 8.29 20.28
N PRO A 478 0.86 8.50 20.87
CA PRO A 478 1.35 9.83 21.25
C PRO A 478 1.57 10.76 20.05
N ASP A 479 1.76 10.21 18.85
CA ASP A 479 1.94 11.02 17.63
C ASP A 479 0.67 11.79 17.26
N ILE A 480 -0.51 11.23 17.57
CA ILE A 480 -1.78 11.96 17.42
C ILE A 480 -1.81 13.19 18.33
N LEU A 481 -1.31 13.04 19.57
CA LEU A 481 -1.28 14.13 20.54
C LEU A 481 -0.30 15.23 20.14
N SER A 482 0.92 14.84 19.74
CA SER A 482 1.97 15.79 19.36
C SER A 482 1.65 16.50 18.04
N PHE A 483 1.21 15.76 17.02
CA PHE A 483 0.94 16.30 15.70
C PHE A 483 -0.29 17.21 15.66
N GLN A 484 -1.36 16.86 16.40
CA GLN A 484 -2.58 17.66 16.45
C GLN A 484 -2.64 18.66 17.60
N HIS A 485 -1.54 18.78 18.37
CA HIS A 485 -1.44 19.64 19.55
C HIS A 485 -2.58 19.41 20.55
N ARG A 486 -2.78 18.16 20.99
CA ARG A 486 -3.84 17.78 21.94
C ARG A 486 -3.31 17.61 23.35
N SER A 487 -4.19 17.87 24.32
CA SER A 487 -3.93 17.53 25.72
C SER A 487 -3.70 16.02 25.87
N PRO A 488 -2.72 15.58 26.66
CA PRO A 488 -2.54 14.16 26.99
C PRO A 488 -3.63 13.62 27.92
N THR A 489 -4.44 14.50 28.52
CA THR A 489 -5.54 14.10 29.40
C THR A 489 -6.86 14.07 28.63
N TYR A 490 -7.58 12.94 28.70
CA TYR A 490 -8.93 12.81 28.18
C TYR A 490 -9.84 13.94 28.73
N PRO A 491 -10.64 14.64 27.89
CA PRO A 491 -11.06 14.28 26.53
C PRO A 491 -10.15 14.79 25.39
N HIS A 492 -8.85 14.97 25.65
CA HIS A 492 -7.86 15.35 24.63
C HIS A 492 -8.24 16.60 23.80
N PRO A 493 -8.68 17.71 24.43
CA PRO A 493 -8.95 18.95 23.71
C PRO A 493 -7.69 19.41 22.95
N ARG A 494 -7.87 20.02 21.78
CA ARG A 494 -6.78 20.71 21.07
C ARG A 494 -6.38 21.96 21.86
N LEU A 495 -5.07 22.20 21.93
CA LEU A 495 -4.40 23.24 22.72
C LEU A 495 -4.13 24.51 21.91
#